data_AF-A0A4V2A5S3-F1
#
_entry.id   AF-A0A4V2A5S3-F1
#
_cell.length_a   1.000
_cell.length_b   1.000
_cell.length_c   1.000
_cell.angle_alpha   90.00
_cell.angle_beta   90.00
_cell.angle_gamma   90.00
#
_symmetry.space_group_name_H-M   'P 1'
#
loop_
_entity.id
_entity.type
_entity.pdbx_description
1 polymer ?
#
loop_
_entity_poly.entity_id
_entity_poly.type
_entity_poly.pdbx_seq_one_letter_code
_entity_poly.pdbx_strand_id
1 'polypeptide(L)' 'MDKINWGIIGCGDVTELKSGPAFSKVKGSALVAVMRRDEEKVKD' A
#
# COMPACT_ATOMS: atom_id res chain seq x y z
N MET A 1 -1.55 -0.30 -21.83
CA MET A 1 -1.79 0.58 -20.67
C MET A 1 -0.97 0.00 -19.53
N ASP A 2 0.22 0.56 -19.30
CA ASP A 2 1.14 0.03 -18.29
C ASP A 2 0.59 0.27 -16.89
N LYS A 3 0.52 -0.80 -16.09
CA LYS A 3 0.09 -0.75 -14.69
C LYS A 3 1.21 -0.15 -13.85
N ILE A 4 0.90 0.90 -13.09
CA ILE A 4 1.83 1.49 -12.13
C ILE A 4 1.77 0.68 -10.84
N ASN A 5 2.92 0.12 -10.46
CA ASN A 5 3.08 -0.66 -9.23
C ASN A 5 3.64 0.22 -8.12
N TRP A 6 2.94 0.29 -7.00
CA TRP A 6 3.30 1.12 -5.84
C TRP A 6 3.85 0.27 -4.70
N GLY A 7 4.82 0.83 -3.99
CA GLY A 7 5.36 0.30 -2.74
C GLY A 7 5.28 1.35 -1.65
N ILE A 8 4.77 0.98 -0.47
CA ILE A 8 4.63 1.88 0.68
C ILE A 8 5.67 1.51 1.74
N ILE A 9 6.42 2.49 2.22
CA ILE A 9 7.40 2.35 3.31
C ILE A 9 6.81 3.03 4.54
N GLY A 10 6.57 2.27 5.61
CA GLY A 10 5.85 2.75 6.78
C GLY A 10 4.34 2.67 6.60
N CYS A 11 3.83 1.44 6.41
CA CYS A 11 2.40 1.22 6.61
C CYS A 11 2.06 1.51 8.08
N GLY A 12 1.01 2.27 8.30
CA GLY A 12 0.51 2.71 9.60
C GLY A 12 -1.00 2.83 9.48
N ASP A 13 -1.70 3.07 10.58
CA ASP A 13 -3.18 3.03 10.59
C ASP A 13 -3.78 4.00 9.55
N VAL A 14 -3.15 5.17 9.37
CA VAL A 14 -3.56 6.17 8.38
C VAL A 14 -3.34 5.68 6.95
N THR A 15 -2.27 4.91 6.73
CA THR A 15 -1.93 4.38 5.41
C THR A 15 -2.87 3.26 5.02
N GLU A 16 -3.27 2.38 5.94
CA GLU A 16 -4.31 1.36 5.68
C GLU A 16 -5.69 1.95 5.45
N LEU A 17 -6.08 2.97 6.22
CA LEU A 17 -7.42 3.55 6.14
C LEU A 17 -7.59 4.54 4.99
N LYS A 18 -6.56 5.30 4.63
CA LYS A 18 -6.66 6.38 3.62
C LYS A 18 -5.90 6.08 2.33
N SER A 19 -4.57 5.96 2.41
CA SER A 19 -3.71 6.00 1.23
C SER A 19 -3.62 4.67 0.48
N GLY A 20 -3.54 3.54 1.19
CA GLY A 20 -3.46 2.18 0.65
C GLY A 20 -4.64 1.83 -0.29
N PRO A 21 -5.90 2.04 0.14
CA PRO A 21 -7.06 1.78 -0.70
C PRO A 21 -7.12 2.67 -1.94
N ALA A 22 -6.58 3.90 -1.87
CA ALA A 22 -6.58 4.82 -2.99
C ALA A 22 -5.75 4.27 -4.17
N PHE A 23 -4.60 3.66 -3.89
CA PHE A 23 -3.75 3.06 -4.93
C PHE A 23 -4.41 1.87 -5.64
N SER A 24 -5.31 1.15 -4.98
CA SER A 24 -6.10 0.08 -5.61
C SER A 24 -7.36 0.59 -6.32
N LYS A 25 -7.88 1.76 -5.95
CA LYS A 25 -9.07 2.37 -6.57
C LYS A 25 -8.75 3.11 -7.87
N VAL A 26 -7.52 3.59 -8.04
CA VAL A 26 -7.09 4.29 -9.26
C VAL A 26 -6.88 3.32 -10.41
N LYS A 27 -7.49 3.60 -11.57
CA LYS A 27 -7.41 2.74 -12.76
C LYS A 27 -5.98 2.74 -13.30
N GLY A 28 -5.42 1.54 -13.48
CA GLY A 28 -4.02 1.39 -13.93
C GLY A 28 -2.99 1.53 -12.80
N SER A 29 -3.42 1.50 -11.54
CA SER A 29 -2.55 1.52 -10.36
C SER A 29 -2.79 0.27 -9.51
N ALA A 30 -1.73 -0.28 -8.92
CA ALA A 30 -1.80 -1.39 -7.97
C ALA A 30 -0.76 -1.21 -6.87
N LEU A 31 -1.15 -1.40 -5.62
CA LEU A 31 -0.22 -1.52 -4.49
C LEU A 31 0.30 -2.96 -4.45
N VAL A 32 1.62 -3.15 -4.60
CA VAL A 32 2.24 -4.49 -4.69
C VAL A 32 3.10 -4.84 -3.48
N ALA A 33 3.50 -3.85 -2.69
CA ALA A 33 4.34 -4.06 -1.52
C ALA A 33 4.06 -3.02 -0.43
N VAL A 34 4.09 -3.49 0.81
CA VAL A 34 4.10 -2.64 2.02
C VAL A 34 5.27 -3.08 2.89
N MET A 35 5.94 -2.11 3.49
CA MET A 35 7.04 -2.33 4.41
C MET A 35 6.67 -1.72 5.76
N ARG A 36 6.87 -2.50 6.82
CA ARG A 36 6.89 -2.04 8.20
C ARG A 36 8.16 -2.53 8.89
N ARG A 37 8.61 -1.79 9.89
CA ARG A 37 9.74 -2.18 10.75
C ARG A 37 9.39 -3.37 11.65
N ASP A 38 8.12 -3.43 12.04
CA ASP A 38 7.57 -4.46 12.91
C ASP A 38 6.95 -5.56 12.04
N GLU A 39 7.43 -6.80 12.20
CA GLU A 39 6.98 -7.97 11.43
C GLU A 39 5.55 -8.35 11.76
N GLU A 40 5.08 -8.13 12.99
CA GLU A 40 3.70 -8.49 13.36
C GLU A 40 2.71 -7.57 12.65
N LYS A 41 3.04 -6.28 12.53
CA LYS A 41 2.18 -5.27 11.91
C LYS A 41 2.23 -5.24 10.38
N VAL A 42 3.09 -6.02 9.74
CA VAL A 42 3.17 -6.04 8.27
C VAL A 42 2.10 -6.95 7.64
N LYS A 43 1.50 -7.84 8.43
CA LYS A 43 0.44 -8.77 8.01
C LYS A 43 -0.97 -8.25 8.29
N ASP A 44 -1.08 -7.23 9.12
CA ASP A 44 -2.31 -6.48 9.43
C ASP A 44 -2.64 -5.55 8.24
#